data_AF-A0A0F8ZXL0-F1
#
_entry.id   AF-A0A0F8ZXL0-F1
#
_cell.length_a   1.000
_cell.length_b   1.000
_cell.length_c   1.000
_cell.angle_alpha   90.00
_cell.angle_beta   90.00
_cell.angle_gamma   90.00
#
_symmetry.space_group_name_H-M   'P 1'
#
loop_
_entity.id
_entity.type
_entity.pdbx_description
1 polymer ?
#
loop_
_entity_poly.entity_id
_entity_poly.type
_entity_poly.pdbx_seq_one_letter_code
_entity_poly.pdbx_strand_id
1 'polypeptide(L)'
;MAEKKPNAERTFTADLELLERMFAEGFPWDKWYESPASDTPEDVFARVYKWHDYRTGNRPRGTVNCGGHEFRDTARTLYRTLYLLRPTEVDFSDMYKTGGLVDFCSPDFEFSCSFQLHKYEACVRFYCALQHAAGEPSVVRGGWASCDNGVYCKSELGKKWFAVAVQAMEREWGVYPGNNFCV
;
A
#
# COMPACT_ATOMS: atom_id res chain seq x y z
N MET A 1 -26.26 19.08 -9.60
CA MET A 1 -25.12 18.13 -9.54
C MET A 1 -24.01 18.75 -10.38
N ALA A 2 -22.96 19.27 -9.75
CA ALA A 2 -21.83 19.82 -10.50
C ALA A 2 -21.04 18.64 -11.08
N GLU A 3 -20.96 18.56 -12.41
CA GLU A 3 -20.08 17.63 -13.10
C GLU A 3 -18.64 17.90 -12.61
N LYS A 4 -18.01 16.89 -11.99
CA LYS A 4 -16.56 16.89 -11.76
C LYS A 4 -15.94 17.02 -13.15
N LYS A 5 -15.41 18.21 -13.49
CA LYS A 5 -14.56 18.38 -14.67
C LYS A 5 -13.46 17.31 -14.62
N PRO A 6 -13.11 16.66 -15.75
CA PRO A 6 -12.03 15.70 -15.77
C PRO A 6 -10.78 16.40 -15.24
N ASN A 7 -10.33 15.93 -14.08
CA ASN A 7 -9.07 16.34 -13.48
C ASN A 7 -8.00 16.12 -14.56
N ALA A 8 -7.28 17.17 -14.97
CA ALA A 8 -6.17 17.07 -15.92
C ALA A 8 -5.35 15.83 -15.58
N GLU A 9 -5.00 14.99 -16.56
CA GLU A 9 -4.34 13.68 -16.36
C GLU A 9 -3.22 13.78 -15.32
N ARG A 10 -3.54 13.45 -14.06
CA ARG A 10 -2.59 13.50 -12.97
C ARG A 10 -1.68 12.29 -13.12
N THR A 11 -0.38 12.53 -13.05
CA THR A 11 0.61 11.46 -13.16
C THR A 11 0.67 10.67 -11.86
N PHE A 12 1.11 9.42 -11.95
CA PHE A 12 1.38 8.56 -10.79
C PHE A 12 2.21 9.27 -9.71
N THR A 13 3.29 9.96 -10.12
CA THR A 13 4.17 10.70 -9.20
C THR A 13 3.44 11.85 -8.51
N ALA A 14 2.61 12.61 -9.25
CA ALA A 14 1.87 13.72 -8.68
C ALA A 14 0.82 13.27 -7.64
N ASP A 15 0.12 12.16 -7.90
CA ASP A 15 -0.81 11.59 -6.94
C ASP A 15 -0.08 11.00 -5.71
N LEU A 16 1.09 10.37 -5.90
CA LEU A 16 1.91 9.88 -4.78
C LEU A 16 2.40 11.02 -3.87
N GLU A 17 2.86 12.13 -4.47
CA GLU A 17 3.27 13.34 -3.72
C GLU A 17 2.09 13.99 -3.00
N LEU A 18 0.92 14.04 -3.64
CA LEU A 18 -0.28 14.55 -3.00
C LEU A 18 -0.67 13.69 -1.79
N LEU A 19 -0.62 12.37 -1.93
CA LEU A 19 -0.96 11.44 -0.87
C LEU A 19 0.01 11.53 0.32
N GLU A 20 1.31 11.61 0.05
CA GLU A 20 2.32 11.86 1.09
C GLU A 20 2.03 13.17 1.85
N ARG A 21 1.73 14.25 1.11
CA ARG A 21 1.38 15.54 1.73
C ARG A 21 0.13 15.44 2.59
N MET A 22 -0.91 14.74 2.12
CA MET A 22 -2.14 14.49 2.88
C MET A 22 -1.84 13.77 4.19
N PHE A 23 -0.85 12.87 4.21
CA PHE A 23 -0.47 12.14 5.41
C PHE A 23 0.48 12.88 6.35
N ALA A 24 1.10 13.97 5.89
CA ALA A 24 1.97 14.79 6.71
C ALA A 24 1.23 15.45 7.89
N GLU A 25 1.95 15.62 9.00
CA GLU A 25 1.45 16.36 10.16
C GLU A 25 1.11 17.81 9.78
N GLY A 26 -0.03 18.30 10.24
CA GLY A 26 -0.47 19.67 9.97
C GLY A 26 -1.01 19.91 8.56
N PHE A 27 -1.31 18.87 7.78
CA PHE A 27 -2.04 19.04 6.52
C PHE A 27 -3.36 19.79 6.77
N PRO A 28 -3.64 20.89 6.04
CA PRO A 28 -4.76 21.80 6.36
C PRO A 28 -6.09 21.24 5.84
N TRP A 29 -6.60 20.18 6.46
CA TRP A 29 -7.82 19.47 6.06
C TRP A 29 -9.03 20.39 5.93
N ASP A 30 -9.21 21.32 6.88
CA ASP A 30 -10.33 22.27 6.87
C ASP A 30 -10.36 23.08 5.56
N LYS A 31 -9.20 23.62 5.16
CA LYS A 31 -9.06 24.39 3.92
C LYS A 31 -9.12 23.51 2.68
N TRP A 32 -8.64 22.27 2.76
CA TRP A 32 -8.65 21.34 1.63
C TRP A 32 -10.09 21.04 1.19
N TYR A 33 -10.98 20.79 2.15
CA TYR A 33 -12.38 20.45 1.87
C TYR A 33 -13.26 21.64 1.45
N GLU A 34 -12.79 22.89 1.60
CA GLU A 34 -13.47 24.07 1.03
C GLU A 34 -13.50 24.03 -0.51
N SER A 35 -12.60 23.28 -1.15
CA SER A 35 -12.60 23.08 -2.59
C SER A 35 -13.61 22.00 -3.01
N PRO A 36 -14.61 22.31 -3.88
CA PRO A 36 -15.57 21.32 -4.36
C PRO A 36 -14.96 20.26 -5.29
N ALA A 37 -13.69 20.43 -5.71
CA ALA A 37 -12.92 19.48 -6.48
C ALA A 37 -11.86 18.74 -5.63
N SER A 38 -11.93 18.83 -4.31
CA SER A 38 -10.99 18.16 -3.41
C SER A 38 -11.10 16.63 -3.55
N ASP A 39 -9.94 15.99 -3.71
CA ASP A 39 -9.84 14.53 -3.64
C ASP A 39 -9.80 14.11 -2.17
N THR A 40 -10.46 12.99 -1.84
CA THR A 40 -10.24 12.31 -0.58
C THR A 40 -8.94 11.51 -0.64
N PRO A 41 -8.28 11.21 0.50
CA PRO A 41 -7.08 10.39 0.47
C PRO A 41 -7.34 8.98 -0.07
N GLU A 42 -8.55 8.43 0.12
CA GLU A 42 -8.97 7.16 -0.48
C GLU A 42 -9.03 7.24 -2.01
N ASP A 43 -9.58 8.33 -2.55
CA ASP A 43 -9.66 8.55 -3.99
C ASP A 43 -8.28 8.68 -4.62
N VAL A 44 -7.33 9.33 -3.93
CA VAL A 44 -5.94 9.42 -4.38
C VAL A 44 -5.23 8.08 -4.22
N PHE A 45 -5.42 7.38 -3.10
CA PHE A 45 -4.83 6.06 -2.82
C PHE A 45 -5.19 5.05 -3.92
N ALA A 46 -6.47 4.98 -4.32
CA ALA A 46 -6.92 4.06 -5.37
C ALA A 46 -6.28 4.32 -6.75
N ARG A 47 -5.75 5.52 -7.00
CA ARG A 47 -5.00 5.84 -8.22
C ARG A 47 -3.53 5.44 -8.16
N VAL A 48 -2.95 5.43 -6.95
CA VAL A 48 -1.54 5.10 -6.69
C VAL A 48 -1.33 3.60 -6.42
N TYR A 49 -2.34 2.92 -5.85
CA TYR A 49 -2.28 1.53 -5.43
C TYR A 49 -3.46 0.77 -6.03
N LYS A 50 -3.15 -0.22 -6.88
CA LYS A 50 -4.15 -1.09 -7.48
C LYS A 50 -4.11 -2.45 -6.81
N TRP A 51 -5.25 -2.88 -6.29
CA TRP A 51 -5.41 -4.27 -5.86
C TRP A 51 -5.11 -5.21 -7.03
N HIS A 52 -4.42 -6.31 -6.75
CA HIS A 52 -4.06 -7.32 -7.72
C HIS A 52 -4.63 -8.68 -7.30
N ASP A 53 -5.52 -9.23 -8.14
CA ASP A 53 -6.10 -10.55 -7.94
C ASP A 53 -5.30 -11.62 -8.69
N TYR A 54 -4.53 -12.43 -7.94
CA TYR A 54 -3.73 -13.51 -8.50
C TYR A 54 -4.52 -14.63 -9.16
N ARG A 55 -5.83 -14.72 -8.89
CA ARG A 55 -6.69 -15.71 -9.55
C ARG A 55 -6.97 -15.30 -11.00
N THR A 56 -6.78 -14.03 -11.32
CA THR A 56 -7.02 -13.45 -12.66
C THR A 56 -5.74 -13.13 -13.43
N GLY A 57 -4.56 -13.25 -12.79
CA GLY A 57 -3.27 -12.96 -13.41
C GLY A 57 -2.09 -13.35 -12.53
N ASN A 58 -0.90 -13.45 -13.12
CA ASN A 58 0.33 -13.69 -12.35
C ASN A 58 0.87 -12.36 -11.77
N ARG A 59 1.63 -12.46 -10.68
CA ARG A 59 2.52 -11.40 -10.17
C ARG A 59 3.28 -10.75 -11.33
N PRO A 60 3.51 -9.42 -11.30
CA PRO A 60 4.31 -8.77 -12.33
C PRO A 60 5.59 -9.56 -12.55
N ARG A 61 5.72 -10.18 -13.73
CA ARG A 61 6.86 -11.06 -14.03
C ARG A 61 8.13 -10.24 -13.87
N GLY A 62 9.07 -10.72 -13.07
CA GLY A 62 10.39 -10.08 -12.90
C GLY A 62 10.54 -9.13 -11.71
N THR A 63 9.60 -9.10 -10.76
CA THR A 63 9.82 -8.41 -9.47
C THR A 63 10.58 -9.28 -8.49
N VAL A 64 11.51 -8.68 -7.75
CA VAL A 64 12.27 -9.33 -6.67
C VAL A 64 11.84 -8.77 -5.33
N ASN A 65 11.96 -9.56 -4.26
CA ASN A 65 11.64 -9.12 -2.91
C ASN A 65 12.71 -8.15 -2.40
N CYS A 66 12.31 -6.93 -2.08
CA CYS A 66 13.17 -5.81 -1.73
C CYS A 66 13.04 -5.44 -0.23
N GLY A 67 12.23 -6.14 0.58
CA GLY A 67 12.09 -5.86 2.02
C GLY A 67 10.66 -5.99 2.53
N GLY A 68 10.37 -5.35 3.67
CA GLY A 68 9.02 -5.30 4.23
C GLY A 68 8.94 -4.51 5.52
N HIS A 69 7.72 -4.37 6.04
CA HIS A 69 7.38 -3.66 7.28
C HIS A 69 6.44 -4.53 8.13
N GLU A 70 6.69 -4.57 9.43
CA GLU A 70 5.83 -5.26 10.40
C GLU A 70 4.92 -4.24 11.08
N PHE A 71 3.64 -4.58 11.23
CA PHE A 71 2.67 -3.71 11.89
C PHE A 71 2.37 -4.19 13.30
N ARG A 72 2.40 -3.25 14.25
CA ARG A 72 2.16 -3.53 15.67
C ARG A 72 0.74 -4.05 15.97
N ASP A 73 -0.27 -3.59 15.24
CA ASP A 73 -1.67 -3.98 15.43
C ASP A 73 -2.21 -4.70 14.20
N THR A 74 -2.17 -6.04 14.23
CA THR A 74 -2.64 -6.89 13.14
C THR A 74 -4.07 -6.58 12.71
N ALA A 75 -4.99 -6.48 13.67
CA ALA A 75 -6.40 -6.35 13.37
C ALA A 75 -6.69 -5.00 12.69
N ARG A 76 -6.20 -3.90 13.26
CA ARG A 76 -6.40 -2.57 12.68
C ARG A 76 -5.79 -2.47 11.29
N THR A 77 -4.56 -2.94 11.12
CA THR A 77 -3.86 -2.88 9.82
C THR A 77 -4.58 -3.70 8.76
N LEU A 78 -5.05 -4.91 9.10
CA LEU A 78 -5.83 -5.73 8.17
C LEU A 78 -7.10 -4.99 7.71
N TYR A 79 -7.92 -4.50 8.64
CA TYR A 79 -9.17 -3.80 8.26
C TYR A 79 -8.91 -2.56 7.41
N ARG A 80 -7.90 -1.75 7.75
CA ARG A 80 -7.50 -0.57 6.96
C ARG A 80 -7.03 -0.95 5.57
N THR A 81 -6.24 -2.01 5.45
CA THR A 81 -5.79 -2.54 4.17
C THR A 81 -6.96 -2.95 3.29
N LEU A 82 -7.93 -3.68 3.85
CA LEU A 82 -9.15 -4.08 3.12
C LEU A 82 -10.02 -2.88 2.74
N TYR A 83 -10.15 -1.89 3.62
CA TYR A 83 -10.91 -0.66 3.36
C TYR A 83 -10.31 0.16 2.20
N LEU A 84 -8.99 0.29 2.16
CA LEU A 84 -8.29 1.09 1.16
C LEU A 84 -8.23 0.39 -0.20
N LEU A 85 -7.92 -0.90 -0.21
CA LEU A 85 -7.77 -1.67 -1.46
C LEU A 85 -9.11 -2.13 -2.04
N ARG A 86 -10.15 -2.24 -1.20
CA ARG A 86 -11.49 -2.70 -1.56
C ARG A 86 -11.44 -3.96 -2.45
N PRO A 87 -10.72 -5.03 -2.04
CA PRO A 87 -10.66 -6.25 -2.82
C PRO A 87 -12.07 -6.83 -2.96
N THR A 88 -12.40 -7.38 -4.13
CA THR A 88 -13.72 -7.99 -4.32
C THR A 88 -13.88 -9.28 -3.54
N GLU A 89 -12.77 -9.94 -3.22
CA GLU A 89 -12.72 -11.17 -2.44
C GLU A 89 -11.36 -11.29 -1.74
N VAL A 90 -11.35 -11.96 -0.59
CA VAL A 90 -10.13 -12.28 0.18
C VAL A 90 -10.20 -13.75 0.55
N ASP A 91 -9.22 -14.54 0.13
CA ASP A 91 -9.14 -15.95 0.49
C ASP A 91 -8.27 -16.11 1.74
N PHE A 92 -8.93 -16.36 2.87
CA PHE A 92 -8.26 -16.63 4.14
C PHE A 92 -7.78 -18.08 4.28
N SER A 93 -8.17 -18.99 3.38
CA SER A 93 -7.82 -20.42 3.46
C SER A 93 -6.34 -20.68 3.20
N ASP A 94 -5.68 -19.78 2.46
CA ASP A 94 -4.30 -19.91 2.01
C ASP A 94 -3.31 -19.01 2.77
N MET A 95 -3.79 -18.30 3.82
CA MET A 95 -3.00 -17.32 4.57
C MET A 95 -1.71 -17.89 5.19
N TYR A 96 -1.64 -19.21 5.37
CA TYR A 96 -0.52 -19.91 6.00
C TYR A 96 0.42 -20.62 5.02
N LYS A 97 0.04 -20.76 3.73
CA LYS A 97 0.76 -21.64 2.79
C LYS A 97 1.40 -20.91 1.61
N THR A 98 0.78 -19.89 1.02
CA THR A 98 1.26 -19.31 -0.26
C THR A 98 1.79 -17.87 -0.22
N GLY A 99 1.80 -17.23 0.95
CA GLY A 99 2.61 -16.02 1.13
C GLY A 99 2.04 -14.74 0.53
N GLY A 100 0.77 -14.45 0.84
CA GLY A 100 0.09 -13.19 0.57
C GLY A 100 -1.42 -13.31 0.82
N LEU A 101 -1.99 -12.46 1.67
CA LEU A 101 -3.44 -12.37 1.88
C LEU A 101 -4.06 -11.35 0.92
N VAL A 102 -3.41 -10.21 0.73
CA VAL A 102 -3.83 -9.17 -0.21
C VAL A 102 -2.62 -8.57 -0.88
N ASP A 103 -2.62 -8.54 -2.20
CA ASP A 103 -1.55 -7.96 -2.99
C ASP A 103 -2.01 -6.72 -3.74
N PHE A 104 -1.10 -5.79 -3.93
CA PHE A 104 -1.36 -4.54 -4.63
C PHE A 104 -0.09 -4.02 -5.31
N CYS A 105 -0.28 -3.20 -6.34
CA CYS A 105 0.79 -2.79 -7.24
C CYS A 105 0.69 -1.32 -7.63
N SER A 106 1.80 -0.76 -8.11
CA SER A 106 1.82 0.52 -8.79
C SER A 106 1.11 0.42 -10.15
N PRO A 107 0.61 1.53 -10.72
CA PRO A 107 -0.15 1.51 -11.98
C PRO A 107 0.60 0.92 -13.19
N ASP A 108 1.93 1.02 -13.18
CA ASP A 108 2.87 0.51 -14.17
C ASP A 108 3.43 -0.88 -13.84
N PHE A 109 3.02 -1.46 -12.69
CA PHE A 109 3.48 -2.74 -12.18
C PHE A 109 4.99 -2.84 -11.88
N GLU A 110 5.72 -1.72 -11.80
CA GLU A 110 7.13 -1.72 -11.40
C GLU A 110 7.34 -2.01 -9.91
N PHE A 111 6.32 -1.75 -9.10
CA PHE A 111 6.32 -1.98 -7.66
C PHE A 111 5.10 -2.82 -7.25
N SER A 112 5.31 -3.73 -6.30
CA SER A 112 4.21 -4.48 -5.69
C SER A 112 4.44 -4.73 -4.22
N CYS A 113 3.34 -4.91 -3.50
CA CYS A 113 3.32 -5.25 -2.10
C CYS A 113 2.40 -6.44 -1.87
N SER A 114 2.77 -7.25 -0.88
CA SER A 114 1.97 -8.37 -0.42
C SER A 114 1.74 -8.21 1.08
N PHE A 115 0.51 -7.97 1.47
CA PHE A 115 0.10 -8.04 2.87
C PHE A 115 0.06 -9.50 3.31
N GLN A 116 0.74 -9.86 4.39
CA GLN A 116 0.86 -11.23 4.88
C GLN A 116 0.58 -11.31 6.38
N LEU A 117 0.11 -12.48 6.83
CA LEU A 117 0.01 -12.83 8.24
C LEU A 117 1.06 -13.89 8.55
N HIS A 118 2.11 -13.53 9.28
CA HIS A 118 3.12 -14.50 9.74
C HIS A 118 2.91 -14.75 11.23
N LYS A 119 2.58 -15.99 11.62
CA LYS A 119 2.30 -16.33 13.04
C LYS A 119 1.35 -15.34 13.73
N TYR A 120 0.29 -14.92 13.02
CA TYR A 120 -0.73 -13.94 13.48
C TYR A 120 -0.27 -12.47 13.54
N GLU A 121 0.95 -12.15 13.10
CA GLU A 121 1.45 -10.78 12.99
C GLU A 121 1.29 -10.27 11.55
N ALA A 122 0.73 -9.07 11.40
CA ALA A 122 0.59 -8.42 10.10
C ALA A 122 1.91 -7.85 9.63
N CYS A 123 2.25 -8.12 8.37
CA CYS A 123 3.34 -7.44 7.68
C CYS A 123 2.96 -7.12 6.24
N VAL A 124 3.74 -6.24 5.63
CA VAL A 124 3.72 -6.02 4.19
C VAL A 124 5.10 -6.28 3.62
N ARG A 125 5.16 -7.09 2.56
CA ARG A 125 6.39 -7.39 1.81
C ARG A 125 6.44 -6.55 0.56
N PHE A 126 7.57 -5.90 0.34
CA PHE A 126 7.80 -5.02 -0.81
C PHE A 126 8.58 -5.75 -1.90
N TYR A 127 8.11 -5.61 -3.13
CA TYR A 127 8.72 -6.18 -4.31
C TYR A 127 8.90 -5.09 -5.36
N CYS A 128 10.02 -5.14 -6.06
CA CYS A 128 10.38 -4.14 -7.06
C CYS A 128 10.91 -4.81 -8.32
N ALA A 129 10.65 -4.23 -9.49
CA ALA A 129 11.22 -4.72 -10.75
C ALA A 129 12.76 -4.72 -10.69
N LEU A 130 13.40 -5.63 -11.41
CA LEU A 130 14.84 -5.88 -11.30
C LEU A 130 15.69 -4.61 -11.49
N GLN A 131 15.28 -3.71 -12.39
CA GLN A 131 15.97 -2.45 -12.64
C GLN A 131 16.04 -1.53 -11.40
N HIS A 132 15.16 -1.72 -10.41
CA HIS A 132 15.06 -0.93 -9.17
C HIS A 132 15.68 -1.62 -7.96
N ALA A 133 16.08 -2.88 -8.09
CA ALA A 133 16.71 -3.62 -7.01
C ALA A 133 18.11 -3.05 -6.69
N ALA A 134 18.46 -2.99 -5.40
CA ALA A 134 19.80 -2.64 -4.96
C ALA A 134 20.65 -3.91 -4.76
N GLY A 135 21.83 -3.98 -5.39
CA GLY A 135 22.77 -5.09 -5.32
C GLY A 135 22.36 -6.33 -6.15
N GLU A 136 23.09 -7.43 -6.00
CA GLU A 136 22.79 -8.66 -6.73
C GLU A 136 21.44 -9.28 -6.29
N PRO A 137 20.62 -9.78 -7.24
CA PRO A 137 19.37 -10.47 -6.97
C PRO A 137 19.63 -11.89 -6.43
N SER A 138 20.35 -12.00 -5.31
CA SER A 138 20.51 -13.27 -4.60
C SER A 138 19.46 -13.41 -3.49
N VAL A 139 19.04 -14.66 -3.31
CA VAL A 139 17.78 -15.11 -2.74
C VAL A 139 17.72 -14.83 -1.23
N VAL A 140 16.77 -14.00 -0.78
CA VAL A 140 16.53 -13.61 0.64
C VAL A 140 17.30 -12.35 1.09
N ARG A 141 16.97 -11.19 0.50
CA ARG A 141 17.27 -9.87 1.11
C ARG A 141 16.12 -9.35 1.98
N GLY A 142 14.89 -9.72 1.68
CA GLY A 142 13.79 -9.56 2.62
C GLY A 142 13.89 -10.68 3.63
N GLY A 143 14.24 -10.39 4.89
CA GLY A 143 14.26 -11.37 5.97
C GLY A 143 12.87 -11.98 6.25
N TRP A 144 12.65 -12.57 7.42
CA TRP A 144 11.38 -13.25 7.72
C TRP A 144 10.19 -12.27 7.66
N ALA A 145 8.98 -12.79 7.41
CA ALA A 145 7.75 -12.00 7.26
C ALA A 145 7.22 -11.37 8.57
N SER A 146 8.11 -11.11 9.52
CA SER A 146 7.84 -10.53 10.85
C SER A 146 9.12 -9.85 11.38
N CYS A 147 9.93 -9.33 10.46
CA CYS A 147 11.19 -8.68 10.76
C CYS A 147 11.24 -7.43 9.89
N ASP A 148 11.29 -6.25 10.52
CA ASP A 148 11.61 -5.01 9.84
C ASP A 148 13.09 -5.04 9.43
N ASN A 149 13.33 -5.43 8.18
CA ASN A 149 14.67 -5.58 7.63
C ASN A 149 15.05 -4.38 6.74
N GLY A 150 14.27 -3.29 6.81
CA GLY A 150 14.40 -2.17 5.88
C GLY A 150 14.10 -2.54 4.42
N VAL A 151 14.37 -1.59 3.53
CA VAL A 151 14.05 -1.67 2.10
C VAL A 151 15.30 -1.54 1.25
N TYR A 152 15.61 -2.60 0.52
CA TYR A 152 16.74 -2.74 -0.41
C TYR A 152 16.31 -2.43 -1.86
N CYS A 153 15.81 -1.21 -2.06
CA CYS A 153 15.47 -0.66 -3.38
C CYS A 153 16.37 0.56 -3.63
N LYS A 154 16.92 0.72 -4.84
CA LYS A 154 17.70 1.93 -5.19
C LYS A 154 16.83 3.06 -5.76
N SER A 155 15.59 2.76 -6.16
CA SER A 155 14.65 3.75 -6.67
C SER A 155 14.05 4.55 -5.51
N GLU A 156 14.32 5.85 -5.47
CA GLU A 156 13.70 6.76 -4.49
C GLU A 156 12.18 6.79 -4.64
N LEU A 157 11.68 6.69 -5.88
CA LEU A 157 10.25 6.58 -6.15
C LEU A 157 9.66 5.30 -5.53
N GLY A 158 10.35 4.16 -5.66
CA GLY A 158 9.91 2.89 -5.08
C GLY A 158 9.94 2.92 -3.54
N LYS A 159 10.98 3.49 -2.94
CA LYS A 159 11.05 3.70 -1.49
C LYS A 159 9.90 4.57 -0.98
N LYS A 160 9.65 5.68 -1.67
CA LYS A 160 8.56 6.60 -1.35
C LYS A 160 7.19 5.94 -1.49
N TRP A 161 6.96 5.22 -2.59
CA TRP A 161 5.73 4.47 -2.84
C TRP A 161 5.46 3.45 -1.74
N PHE A 162 6.49 2.73 -1.28
CA PHE A 162 6.36 1.79 -0.16
C PHE A 162 6.08 2.50 1.17
N ALA A 163 6.84 3.56 1.49
CA ALA A 163 6.68 4.31 2.73
C ALA A 163 5.27 4.92 2.87
N VAL A 164 4.74 5.49 1.79
CA VAL A 164 3.37 6.03 1.78
C VAL A 164 2.32 4.93 1.96
N ALA A 165 2.57 3.71 1.45
CA ALA A 165 1.66 2.57 1.67
C ALA A 165 1.63 2.17 3.15
N VAL A 166 2.80 2.10 3.80
CA VAL A 166 2.92 1.82 5.23
C VAL A 166 2.21 2.89 6.05
N GLN A 167 2.46 4.18 5.76
CA GLN A 167 1.78 5.29 6.41
C GLN A 167 0.25 5.21 6.25
N ALA A 168 -0.24 4.87 5.06
CA ALA A 168 -1.68 4.69 4.82
C ALA A 168 -2.27 3.58 5.69
N MET A 169 -1.58 2.46 5.86
CA MET A 169 -2.04 1.33 6.67
C MET A 169 -1.99 1.60 8.18
N GLU A 170 -1.03 2.41 8.63
CA GLU A 170 -0.88 2.81 10.05
C GLU A 170 -1.77 3.99 10.44
N ARG A 171 -2.18 4.81 9.45
CA ARG A 171 -3.04 5.96 9.65
C ARG A 171 -4.42 5.57 10.16
N GLU A 172 -4.98 6.42 11.02
CA GLU A 172 -6.38 6.35 11.40
C GLU A 172 -7.29 6.93 10.31
N TRP A 173 -8.28 6.16 9.89
CA TRP A 173 -9.24 6.52 8.85
C TRP A 173 -10.59 6.83 9.49
N GLY A 174 -11.21 7.96 9.11
CA GLY A 174 -12.46 8.46 9.69
C GLY A 174 -13.72 7.64 9.42
N VAL A 175 -13.59 6.47 8.77
CA VAL A 175 -14.71 5.57 8.42
C VAL A 175 -14.70 4.32 9.31
N TYR A 176 -14.29 4.48 10.58
CA TYR A 176 -14.43 3.46 11.62
C TYR A 176 -15.73 3.69 12.44
N PRO A 177 -16.92 3.24 12.00
CA PRO A 177 -18.06 3.12 12.90
C PRO A 177 -18.02 1.82 13.73
N GLY A 178 -16.96 1.01 13.62
CA GLY A 178 -16.99 -0.38 14.06
C GLY A 178 -16.03 -0.81 15.17
N ASN A 179 -15.00 -0.05 15.53
CA ASN A 179 -14.06 -0.47 16.58
C ASN A 179 -13.23 0.70 17.13
N ASN A 180 -13.83 1.45 18.05
CA ASN A 180 -13.09 2.09 19.14
C ASN A 180 -12.48 0.98 20.02
N PHE A 181 -11.48 0.25 19.54
CA PHE A 181 -10.64 -0.56 20.42
C PHE A 181 -9.64 0.36 21.14
N CYS A 182 -10.15 1.35 21.87
CA CYS A 182 -9.43 1.85 23.02
C CYS A 182 -9.50 0.74 24.06
N VAL A 183 -8.38 0.07 24.32
CA VAL A 183 -8.14 -0.53 25.64
C VAL A 183 -7.43 0.52 26.46
#